data_AF-A0A2M7QJW7-F1
#
_entry.id   AF-A0A2M7QJW7-F1
#
_cell.length_a   1.000
_cell.length_b   1.000
_cell.length_c   1.000
_cell.angle_alpha   90.00
_cell.angle_beta   90.00
_cell.angle_gamma   90.00
#
_symmetry.space_group_name_H-M   'P 1'
#
loop_
_entity.id
_entity.type
_entity.pdbx_description
1 polymer ?
#
loop_
_entity_poly.entity_id
_entity_poly.type
_entity_poly.pdbx_seq_one_letter_code
_entity_poly.pdbx_strand_id
1 'polypeptide(L)'
;RLERVLRPRLAVVTAPAGERVLGLLGLAMAVALFLPLPFGNMLPGLGLTLIGLALLERDGLAALAGVVVGLTGFGIAFGAGVGVTIAVALALLDALQ
;
A
#
# COMPACT_ATOMS: atom_id res chain seq x y z
N ARG A 1 4.04 -23.88 2.94
CA ARG A 1 2.66 -24.10 3.42
C ARG A 1 2.17 -22.82 4.08
N LEU A 2 1.61 -21.92 3.27
CA LEU A 2 1.06 -20.65 3.73
C LEU A 2 -0.20 -20.87 4.59
N GLU A 3 -0.98 -21.90 4.23
CA GLU A 3 -2.18 -22.42 4.94
C GLU A 3 -1.98 -22.77 6.42
N ARG A 4 -0.73 -23.00 6.88
CA ARG A 4 -0.46 -23.31 8.30
C ARG A 4 -0.30 -22.04 9.16
N VAL A 5 0.01 -20.91 8.52
CA VAL A 5 0.29 -19.63 9.17
C VAL A 5 -0.97 -18.79 9.23
N LEU A 6 -1.76 -18.74 8.13
CA LEU A 6 -3.03 -18.05 8.13
C LEU A 6 -4.09 -18.87 8.86
N ARG A 7 -4.71 -18.27 9.88
CA ARG A 7 -5.87 -18.82 10.57
C ARG A 7 -6.93 -17.73 10.59
N PRO A 8 -8.23 -18.06 10.53
CA PRO A 8 -9.30 -17.08 10.64
C PRO A 8 -9.29 -16.46 12.04
N ARG A 9 -8.51 -15.39 12.19
CA ARG A 9 -8.33 -14.58 13.39
C ARG A 9 -8.94 -13.22 13.09
N LEU A 10 -9.59 -12.59 14.07
CA LEU A 10 -10.21 -11.27 13.91
C LEU A 10 -11.20 -11.20 12.73
N ALA A 11 -12.19 -12.09 12.69
CA ALA A 11 -13.20 -12.15 11.63
C ALA A 11 -13.97 -10.84 11.41
N VAL A 12 -13.96 -9.91 12.37
CA VAL A 12 -14.53 -8.55 12.23
C VAL A 12 -13.80 -7.73 11.17
N VAL A 13 -12.47 -7.88 11.06
CA VAL A 13 -11.64 -7.16 10.08
C VAL A 13 -11.92 -7.66 8.66
N THR A 14 -12.26 -8.94 8.52
CA THR A 14 -12.62 -9.59 7.26
C THR A 14 -14.13 -9.76 7.09
N ALA A 15 -14.94 -9.06 7.88
CA ALA A 15 -16.39 -8.98 7.68
C ALA A 15 -16.73 -8.11 6.46
N PRO A 16 -17.96 -8.17 5.90
CA PRO A 16 -18.30 -7.47 4.66
C PRO A 16 -17.98 -5.96 4.65
N ALA A 17 -18.10 -5.28 5.80
CA ALA A 17 -17.70 -3.89 5.92
C ALA A 17 -16.18 -3.71 5.91
N GLY A 18 -15.44 -4.58 6.60
CA GLY A 18 -13.99 -4.58 6.62
C GLY A 18 -13.37 -4.92 5.26
N GLU A 19 -13.96 -5.87 4.52
CA GLU A 19 -13.55 -6.18 3.14
C GLU A 19 -13.66 -4.96 2.22
N ARG A 20 -14.74 -4.16 2.35
CA ARG A 20 -14.90 -2.92 1.58
C ARG A 20 -13.84 -1.88 1.93
N VAL A 21 -13.51 -1.71 3.21
CA VAL A 21 -12.46 -0.80 3.65
C VAL A 21 -11.09 -1.25 3.15
N LEU A 22 -10.78 -2.53 3.28
CA LEU A 22 -9.54 -3.14 2.76
C LEU A 22 -9.44 -3.00 1.23
N GLY A 23 -10.55 -3.16 0.52
CA GLY A 23 -10.64 -2.93 -0.92
C GLY A 23 -10.39 -1.46 -1.30
N LEU A 24 -10.92 -0.49 -0.55
CA LEU A 24 -10.65 0.94 -0.77
C LEU A 24 -9.18 1.29 -0.51
N LEU A 25 -8.58 0.76 0.56
CA LEU A 25 -7.16 0.91 0.83
C LEU A 25 -6.31 0.27 -0.28
N GLY A 26 -6.70 -0.93 -0.72
CA GLY A 26 -6.06 -1.64 -1.82
C GLY A 26 -6.15 -0.87 -3.14
N LEU A 27 -7.28 -0.20 -3.41
CA LEU A 27 -7.45 0.66 -4.56
C LEU A 27 -6.48 1.85 -4.52
N ALA A 28 -6.36 2.52 -3.37
CA ALA A 28 -5.38 3.61 -3.21
C ALA A 28 -3.95 3.13 -3.46
N MET A 29 -3.59 1.94 -2.94
CA MET A 29 -2.30 1.30 -3.21
C MET A 29 -2.10 1.05 -4.71
N ALA A 30 -3.10 0.47 -5.38
CA ALA A 30 -3.03 0.16 -6.81
C ALA A 30 -2.83 1.42 -7.67
N VAL A 31 -3.47 2.54 -7.30
CA VAL A 31 -3.23 3.84 -7.94
C VAL A 31 -1.78 4.30 -7.76
N ALA A 32 -1.21 4.17 -6.56
CA ALA A 32 0.20 4.47 -6.36
C ALA A 32 1.13 3.57 -7.17
N LEU A 33 0.82 2.27 -7.29
CA LEU A 33 1.58 1.34 -8.14
C LEU A 33 1.55 1.71 -9.62
N PHE A 34 0.46 2.33 -10.08
CA PHE A 34 0.31 2.75 -11.47
C PHE A 34 1.28 3.87 -11.84
N LEU A 35 1.71 4.67 -10.86
CA LEU A 35 2.76 5.67 -11.07
C LEU A 35 4.11 4.93 -11.19
N PRO A 36 4.89 5.15 -12.27
CA PRO A 36 6.18 4.50 -12.44
C PRO A 36 7.24 5.15 -11.53
N LEU A 37 7.12 4.93 -10.21
CA LEU A 37 8.13 5.27 -9.22
C LEU A 37 9.11 4.10 -9.11
N PRO A 38 10.36 4.21 -9.61
CA PRO A 38 11.35 3.17 -9.43
C PRO A 38 11.58 2.95 -7.93
N PHE A 39 11.56 1.69 -7.50
CA PHE A 39 11.69 1.24 -6.09
C PHE A 39 10.56 1.62 -5.11
N GLY A 40 9.79 2.69 -5.38
CA GLY A 40 8.70 3.14 -4.50
C GLY A 40 7.52 2.17 -4.39
N ASN A 41 7.30 1.34 -5.41
CA ASN A 41 6.12 0.48 -5.50
C ASN A 41 6.25 -0.90 -4.83
N MET A 42 7.45 -1.26 -4.36
CA MET A 42 7.69 -2.57 -3.73
C MET A 42 6.90 -2.73 -2.42
N LEU A 43 6.98 -1.76 -1.51
CA LEU A 43 6.28 -1.80 -0.23
C LEU A 43 4.75 -1.70 -0.40
N PRO A 44 4.20 -0.76 -1.19
CA PRO A 44 2.78 -0.76 -1.53
C PRO A 44 2.29 -2.08 -2.14
N GLY A 45 3.05 -2.67 -3.07
CA GLY A 45 2.70 -3.93 -3.71
C GLY A 45 2.71 -5.10 -2.73
N LEU A 46 3.66 -5.12 -1.80
CA LEU A 46 3.70 -6.13 -0.74
C LEU A 46 2.53 -5.98 0.23
N GLY A 47 2.17 -4.74 0.59
CA GLY A 47 0.96 -4.47 1.38
C GLY A 47 -0.32 -4.94 0.68
N LEU A 48 -0.46 -4.64 -0.60
CA LEU A 48 -1.62 -5.03 -1.41
C LEU A 48 -1.75 -6.56 -1.55
N THR A 49 -0.64 -7.26 -1.75
CA THR A 49 -0.64 -8.73 -1.84
C THR A 49 -0.96 -9.38 -0.49
N LEU A 50 -0.46 -8.84 0.62
CA LEU A 50 -0.82 -9.30 1.97
C LEU A 50 -2.31 -9.11 2.26
N ILE A 51 -2.88 -7.96 1.88
CA ILE A 51 -4.32 -7.71 2.01
C ILE A 51 -5.12 -8.73 1.19
N GLY A 52 -4.72 -8.99 -0.06
CA GLY A 52 -5.39 -9.99 -0.90
C GLY A 52 -5.36 -11.41 -0.32
N LEU A 53 -4.19 -11.83 0.20
CA LEU A 53 -4.04 -13.13 0.87
C LEU A 53 -4.86 -13.22 2.15
N ALA A 54 -4.91 -12.13 2.93
CA ALA A 54 -5.69 -12.05 4.15
C ALA A 54 -7.20 -12.16 3.90
N LEU A 55 -7.70 -11.58 2.80
CA LEU A 55 -9.10 -11.71 2.40
C LEU A 55 -9.41 -13.15 1.95
N LEU A 56 -8.51 -13.79 1.20
CA LEU A 56 -8.69 -15.16 0.72
C LEU A 56 -8.77 -16.17 1.89
N GLU A 57 -7.91 -16.00 2.89
CA GLU A 57 -7.82 -16.89 4.06
C GLU A 57 -8.65 -16.41 5.26
N ARG A 58 -9.35 -15.27 5.11
CA ARG A 58 -10.12 -14.59 6.17
C ARG A 58 -9.31 -14.30 7.45
N ASP A 59 -8.02 -14.01 7.30
CA ASP A 59 -7.11 -13.71 8.42
C ASP A 59 -6.99 -12.19 8.63
N GLY A 60 -7.67 -11.66 9.65
CA GLY A 60 -7.64 -10.24 9.98
C GLY A 60 -6.28 -9.73 10.47
N LEU A 61 -5.41 -10.59 11.02
CA LEU A 61 -4.05 -10.16 11.41
C LEU A 61 -3.17 -9.95 10.18
N ALA A 62 -3.26 -10.85 9.22
CA ALA A 62 -2.58 -10.69 7.93
C ALA A 62 -3.08 -9.43 7.19
N ALA A 63 -4.39 -9.14 7.28
CA ALA A 63 -4.97 -7.94 6.69
C ALA A 63 -4.38 -6.66 7.32
N LEU A 64 -4.31 -6.62 8.66
CA LEU A 64 -3.72 -5.49 9.37
C LEU A 64 -2.23 -5.31 9.06
N ALA A 65 -1.47 -6.40 9.00
CA ALA A 65 -0.06 -6.35 8.59
C ALA A 65 0.08 -5.79 7.17
N GLY A 66 -0.76 -6.24 6.24
CA GLY A 66 -0.80 -5.73 4.87
C GLY A 66 -1.14 -4.24 4.80
N VAL A 67 -2.11 -3.78 5.61
CA VAL A 67 -2.46 -2.35 5.71
C VAL A 67 -1.28 -1.53 6.22
N VAL A 68 -0.60 -1.97 7.28
CA VAL A 68 0.54 -1.24 7.85
C VAL A 68 1.69 -1.15 6.85
N VAL A 69 2.07 -2.28 6.23
CA VAL A 69 3.14 -2.32 5.22
C VAL A 69 2.76 -1.45 4.03
N GLY A 70 1.52 -1.57 3.57
CA GLY A 70 0.97 -0.80 2.49
C GLY A 70 1.05 0.70 2.74
N LEU A 71 0.37 1.19 3.79
CA LEU A 71 0.33 2.61 4.11
C LEU A 71 1.73 3.21 4.32
N THR A 72 2.64 2.46 4.93
CA THR A 72 4.04 2.88 5.08
C THR A 72 4.71 3.05 3.72
N GLY A 73 4.56 2.05 2.84
CA GLY A 73 5.06 2.12 1.47
C GLY A 73 4.46 3.27 0.67
N PHE A 74 3.14 3.48 0.80
CA PHE A 74 2.43 4.56 0.11
C PHE A 74 2.94 5.93 0.55
N GLY A 75 3.12 6.14 1.86
CA GLY A 75 3.66 7.38 2.40
C GLY A 75 5.07 7.67 1.89
N ILE A 76 5.93 6.65 1.85
CA ILE A 76 7.30 6.77 1.32
C ILE A 76 7.27 7.13 -0.17
N ALA A 77 6.50 6.39 -0.97
CA ALA A 77 6.40 6.60 -2.42
C ALA A 77 5.84 8.00 -2.76
N PHE A 78 4.77 8.40 -2.07
CA PHE A 78 4.15 9.71 -2.24
C PHE A 78 5.09 10.85 -1.84
N GLY A 79 5.73 10.73 -0.66
CA GLY A 79 6.70 11.72 -0.19
C GLY A 79 7.90 11.88 -1.13
N ALA A 80 8.44 10.77 -1.63
CA ALA A 80 9.52 10.79 -2.61
C ALA A 80 9.09 11.46 -3.93
N GLY A 81 7.90 11.13 -4.44
CA GLY A 81 7.35 11.75 -5.66
C GLY A 81 7.18 13.27 -5.54
N VAL A 82 6.61 13.74 -4.42
CA VAL A 82 6.47 15.18 -4.13
C VAL A 82 7.85 15.84 -4.01
N GLY A 83 8.78 15.23 -3.29
CA GLY A 83 10.14 15.76 -3.10
C GLY A 83 10.89 15.95 -4.42
N VAL A 84 10.84 14.97 -5.33
CA VAL A 84 11.45 15.08 -6.66
C VAL A 84 10.82 16.22 -7.46
N THR A 85 9.50 16.33 -7.44
CA THR A 85 8.78 17.35 -8.20
C THR A 85 9.15 18.77 -7.73
N ILE A 86 9.22 18.98 -6.42
CA ILE A 86 9.63 20.25 -5.82
C ILE A 86 11.09 20.56 -6.17
N ALA A 87 12.00 19.58 -6.04
CA ALA A 87 13.41 19.78 -6.34
C ALA A 87 13.64 20.18 -7.81
N VAL A 88 12.94 19.53 -8.74
CA VAL A 88 12.98 19.87 -10.17
C VAL A 88 12.42 21.27 -10.41
N ALA A 89 11.29 21.63 -9.77
CA ALA A 89 10.71 22.95 -9.93
C ALA A 89 11.65 24.08 -9.44
N LEU A 90 12.31 23.89 -8.29
CA LEU A 90 13.29 24.85 -7.77
C LEU A 90 14.50 24.97 -8.70
N ALA A 91 15.06 23.84 -9.17
CA ALA A 91 16.20 23.86 -10.09
C ALA A 91 15.86 24.56 -11.43
N LEU A 92 14.63 24.45 -11.91
CA LEU A 92 14.18 25.15 -13.11
C LEU A 92 14.04 26.66 -12.87
N LEU A 93 13.56 27.08 -11.70
CA LEU A 93 13.48 28.50 -11.35
C LEU A 93 14.87 29.14 -11.27
N ASP A 94 15.83 28.45 -10.64
CA ASP A 94 17.23 28.90 -10.56
C ASP A 94 17.87 29.02 -11.95
N ALA A 95 17.51 28.14 -12.89
CA ALA A 95 18.02 28.16 -14.26
C ALA A 95 17.42 29.28 -15.13
N LEU A 96 16.33 29.93 -14.70
CA LEU A 96 15.65 31.00 -15.42
C LEU A 96 16.05 32.41 -14.95
N GLN A 97 16.81 32.54 -13.85
CA GLN A 97 17.38 33.81 -13.36
C GLN A 97 18.80 34.03 -13.88
#